data_AF-A0A127K8W3-F1
#
_entry.id   AF-A0A127K8W3-F1
#
_cell.length_a   1.000
_cell.length_b   1.000
_cell.length_c   1.000
_cell.angle_alpha   90.00
_cell.angle_beta   90.00
_cell.angle_gamma   90.00
#
_symmetry.space_group_name_H-M   'P 1'
#
loop_
_entity.id
_entity.type
_entity.pdbx_description
1 polymer ?
#
loop_
_entity_poly.entity_id
_entity_poly.type
_entity_poly.pdbx_seq_one_letter_code
_entity_poly.pdbx_strand_id
1 'polypeptide(L)'
;MLELLTGFVALAAFLAISYFRGRSKKESALATALSSPSEVARLYLRHSPEMNAHWLHVQFRNGRKRVIAAPWELDDILARLEAKGLRLDEADRNLLATVESPEASARRPGETRRHTAAPGTPLRAGA
;
A
#
# COMPACT_ATOMS: atom_id res chain seq x y z
N MET A 1 39.56 -17.06 -4.23
CA MET A 1 39.20 -15.95 -3.32
C MET A 1 38.72 -14.71 -4.07
N LEU A 2 39.38 -14.32 -5.19
CA LEU A 2 38.98 -13.18 -6.02
C LEU A 2 37.56 -13.29 -6.60
N GLU A 3 37.19 -14.45 -7.15
CA GLU A 3 35.85 -14.71 -7.74
C GLU A 3 34.68 -14.50 -6.76
N LEU A 4 34.86 -14.89 -5.48
CA LEU A 4 33.87 -14.70 -4.42
C LEU A 4 33.71 -13.22 -4.04
N LEU A 5 34.81 -12.46 -4.03
CA LEU A 5 34.80 -11.03 -3.78
C LEU A 5 34.10 -10.26 -4.91
N THR A 6 34.37 -10.61 -6.17
CA THR A 6 33.73 -9.97 -7.34
C THR A 6 32.22 -10.23 -7.36
N GLY A 7 31.80 -11.48 -7.07
CA GLY A 7 30.38 -11.82 -6.98
C GLY A 7 29.65 -11.07 -5.87
N PHE A 8 30.28 -10.90 -4.69
CA PHE A 8 29.70 -10.16 -3.58
C PHE A 8 29.57 -8.67 -3.87
N VAL A 9 30.58 -8.06 -4.49
CA VAL A 9 30.54 -6.64 -4.90
C VAL A 9 29.46 -6.40 -5.95
N ALA A 10 29.32 -7.29 -6.94
CA ALA A 10 28.27 -7.19 -7.94
C ALA A 10 26.86 -7.29 -7.32
N LEU A 11 26.67 -8.23 -6.37
CA LEU A 11 25.41 -8.37 -5.64
C LEU A 11 25.10 -7.12 -4.80
N ALA A 12 26.09 -6.63 -4.03
CA ALA A 12 25.92 -5.42 -3.22
C ALA A 12 25.60 -4.18 -4.08
N ALA A 13 26.28 -4.02 -5.22
CA ALA A 13 26.00 -2.95 -6.17
C ALA A 13 24.59 -3.07 -6.75
N PHE A 14 24.14 -4.29 -7.10
CA PHE A 14 22.80 -4.53 -7.62
C PHE A 14 21.71 -4.23 -6.58
N LEU A 15 21.93 -4.61 -5.32
CA LEU A 15 21.04 -4.26 -4.21
C LEU A 15 21.00 -2.75 -4.01
N ALA A 16 22.15 -2.08 -3.99
CA ALA A 16 22.23 -0.63 -3.84
C ALA A 16 21.46 0.09 -4.96
N ILE A 17 21.69 -0.28 -6.23
CA ILE A 17 20.99 0.30 -7.39
C ILE A 17 19.47 0.07 -7.29
N SER A 18 19.05 -1.14 -6.91
CA SER A 18 17.63 -1.49 -6.76
C SER A 18 16.98 -0.68 -5.63
N TYR A 19 17.66 -0.54 -4.50
CA TYR A 19 17.22 0.26 -3.37
C TYR A 19 17.10 1.75 -3.72
N PHE A 20 18.14 2.33 -4.35
CA PHE A 20 18.13 3.73 -4.80
C PHE A 20 17.04 4.00 -5.84
N ARG A 21 16.81 3.08 -6.80
CA ARG A 21 15.70 3.22 -7.76
C ARG A 21 14.33 3.14 -7.08
N GLY A 22 14.18 2.29 -6.06
CA GLY A 22 12.96 2.23 -5.25
C GLY A 22 12.71 3.54 -4.51
N ARG A 23 13.75 4.08 -3.86
CA ARG A 23 13.72 5.35 -3.13
C ARG A 23 13.42 6.54 -4.04
N SER A 24 14.13 6.66 -5.16
CA SER A 24 13.91 7.73 -6.14
C SER A 24 12.49 7.72 -6.71
N LYS A 25 11.91 6.54 -6.96
CA LYS A 25 10.51 6.43 -7.41
C LYS A 25 9.51 6.91 -6.36
N LYS A 26 9.76 6.65 -5.07
CA LYS A 26 8.94 7.14 -3.95
C LYS A 26 9.02 8.66 -3.85
N GLU A 27 10.24 9.20 -3.82
CA GLU A 27 10.49 10.63 -3.69
C GLU A 27 9.92 11.42 -4.89
N SER A 28 10.09 10.90 -6.11
CA SER A 28 9.48 11.48 -7.31
C SER A 28 7.95 11.48 -7.24
N ALA A 29 7.33 10.37 -6.82
CA ALA A 29 5.88 10.30 -6.73
C ALA A 29 5.31 11.25 -5.67
N LEU A 30 5.98 11.37 -4.51
CA LEU A 30 5.62 12.33 -3.48
C LEU A 30 5.78 13.78 -3.96
N ALA A 31 6.89 14.09 -4.62
CA ALA A 31 7.14 15.41 -5.19
C ALA A 31 6.07 15.77 -6.23
N THR A 32 5.70 14.84 -7.12
CA THR A 32 4.62 15.05 -8.10
C THR A 32 3.28 15.27 -7.41
N ALA A 33 2.95 14.48 -6.38
CA ALA A 33 1.69 14.67 -5.63
C ALA A 33 1.62 16.04 -4.94
N LEU A 34 2.74 16.54 -4.40
CA LEU A 34 2.80 17.83 -3.73
C LEU A 34 2.80 19.03 -4.69
N SER A 35 3.43 18.90 -5.86
CA SER A 35 3.55 19.98 -6.86
C SER A 35 2.36 20.03 -7.81
N SER A 36 1.79 18.88 -8.17
CA SER A 36 0.72 18.73 -9.16
C SER A 36 -0.45 17.92 -8.57
N PRO A 37 -1.21 18.46 -7.59
CA PRO A 37 -2.30 17.72 -6.94
C PRO A 37 -3.42 17.35 -7.91
N SER A 38 -3.60 18.10 -9.00
CA SER A 38 -4.59 17.78 -10.06
C SER A 38 -4.32 16.48 -10.79
N GLU A 39 -3.08 15.98 -10.79
CA GLU A 39 -2.70 14.69 -11.37
C GLU A 39 -3.04 13.51 -10.46
N VAL A 40 -3.32 13.76 -9.19
CA VAL A 40 -3.71 12.73 -8.23
C VAL A 40 -5.17 12.38 -8.44
N ALA A 41 -5.44 11.08 -8.62
CA ALA A 41 -6.80 10.56 -8.68
C ALA A 41 -7.32 10.21 -7.28
N ARG A 42 -6.49 9.56 -6.45
CA ARG A 42 -6.80 9.26 -5.05
C ARG A 42 -5.56 8.92 -4.24
N LEU A 43 -5.65 9.18 -2.93
CA LEU A 43 -4.75 8.67 -1.91
C LEU A 43 -5.44 7.52 -1.17
N TYR A 44 -4.72 6.44 -0.92
CA TYR A 44 -5.26 5.28 -0.23
C TYR A 44 -4.21 4.54 0.59
N LEU A 45 -4.66 3.81 1.61
CA LEU A 45 -3.81 2.98 2.44
C LEU A 45 -3.78 1.55 1.93
N ARG A 46 -2.63 0.90 2.05
CA ARG A 46 -2.50 -0.53 1.80
C ARG A 46 -1.89 -1.21 3.01
N HIS A 47 -2.61 -2.17 3.58
CA HIS A 47 -2.09 -3.02 4.64
C HIS A 47 -0.99 -3.92 4.09
N SER A 48 0.16 -3.92 4.76
CA SER A 48 1.24 -4.88 4.56
C SER A 48 1.14 -5.94 5.66
N PRO A 49 0.75 -7.19 5.34
CA PRO A 49 0.60 -8.24 6.35
C PRO A 49 1.93 -8.62 7.00
N GLU A 50 3.04 -8.48 6.28
CA GLU A 50 4.38 -8.78 6.77
C GLU A 50 4.82 -7.87 7.92
N MET A 51 4.38 -6.61 7.90
CA MET A 51 4.73 -5.61 8.91
C MET A 51 3.56 -5.25 9.83
N ASN A 52 2.38 -5.83 9.58
CA ASN A 52 1.11 -5.47 10.19
C ASN A 52 0.89 -3.94 10.25
N ALA A 53 1.18 -3.25 9.15
CA ALA A 53 1.19 -1.79 9.09
C ALA A 53 0.65 -1.25 7.76
N HIS A 54 0.19 0.00 7.76
CA HIS A 54 -0.43 0.63 6.59
C HIS A 54 0.56 1.54 5.87
N TRP A 55 0.76 1.27 4.58
CA TRP A 55 1.60 2.08 3.71
C TRP A 55 0.74 3.05 2.91
N LEU A 56 1.23 4.28 2.71
CA LEU A 56 0.51 5.29 1.93
C LEU A 56 0.81 5.13 0.44
N HIS A 57 -0.25 5.00 -0.33
CA HIS A 57 -0.19 4.94 -1.78
C HIS A 57 -0.92 6.10 -2.43
N VAL A 58 -0.41 6.49 -3.59
CA VAL A 58 -1.06 7.42 -4.51
C VAL A 58 -1.41 6.68 -5.80
N GLN A 59 -2.62 6.93 -6.29
CA GLN A 59 -2.99 6.63 -7.67
C GLN A 59 -3.12 7.93 -8.44
N PHE A 60 -2.36 8.04 -9.52
CA PHE A 60 -2.43 9.18 -10.45
C PHE A 60 -3.54 8.95 -11.48
N ARG A 61 -4.01 10.03 -12.11
CA ARG A 61 -5.01 10.01 -13.18
C ARG A 61 -4.55 9.25 -14.43
N ASN A 62 -3.24 9.14 -14.64
CA ASN A 62 -2.65 8.28 -15.67
C ASN A 62 -2.69 6.77 -15.34
N GLY A 63 -3.32 6.38 -14.22
CA GLY A 63 -3.47 5.00 -13.78
C GLY A 63 -2.26 4.45 -13.00
N ARG A 64 -1.13 5.17 -12.93
CA ARG A 64 0.05 4.73 -12.20
C ARG A 64 -0.20 4.76 -10.69
N LYS A 65 0.25 3.71 -10.01
CA LYS A 65 0.18 3.57 -8.55
C LYS A 65 1.59 3.55 -7.97
N ARG A 66 1.82 4.32 -6.91
CA ARG A 66 3.13 4.41 -6.23
C ARG A 66 2.95 4.47 -4.72
N VAL A 67 3.91 3.90 -4.00
CA VAL A 67 4.08 4.13 -2.57
C VAL A 67 4.71 5.50 -2.39
N ILE A 68 4.18 6.31 -1.47
CA ILE A 68 4.70 7.65 -1.20
C ILE A 68 5.14 7.85 0.27
N ALA A 69 4.59 7.08 1.20
CA ALA A 69 5.04 7.10 2.60
C ALA A 69 5.02 5.70 3.22
N ALA A 70 6.01 5.45 4.08
CA ALA A 70 6.00 4.31 4.97
C ALA A 70 5.09 4.58 6.18
N PRO A 71 4.74 3.56 6.98
CA PRO A 71 3.84 3.72 8.13
C PRO A 71 4.30 4.76 9.16
N TRP A 72 5.61 4.86 9.40
CA TRP A 72 6.20 5.81 10.37
C TRP A 72 6.37 7.23 9.83
N GLU A 73 6.07 7.48 8.55
CA GLU A 73 6.10 8.81 7.93
C GLU A 73 4.67 9.32 7.65
N LEU A 74 3.65 8.59 8.09
CA LEU A 74 2.29 8.77 7.60
C LEU A 74 1.73 10.13 8.00
N ASP A 75 1.85 10.51 9.27
CA ASP A 75 1.29 11.75 9.81
C ASP A 75 1.91 12.99 9.16
N ASP A 76 3.25 13.03 9.08
CA ASP A 76 3.99 14.13 8.46
C ASP A 76 3.62 14.31 6.99
N ILE A 77 3.52 13.20 6.24
CA ILE A 77 3.22 13.24 4.81
C ILE A 77 1.75 13.56 4.57
N LEU A 78 0.83 13.05 5.37
CA LEU A 78 -0.59 13.37 5.28
C LEU A 78 -0.84 14.86 5.58
N ALA A 79 -0.23 15.43 6.62
CA ALA A 79 -0.34 16.85 6.91
C ALA A 79 0.11 17.73 5.73
N ARG A 80 1.23 17.34 5.08
CA ARG A 80 1.76 18.04 3.89
C ARG A 80 0.85 17.92 2.67
N LEU A 81 0.22 16.76 2.48
CA LEU A 81 -0.72 16.51 1.37
C LEU A 81 -2.05 17.23 1.61
N GLU A 82 -2.54 17.25 2.84
CA GLU A 82 -3.77 17.95 3.20
C GLU A 82 -3.63 19.47 3.03
N ALA A 83 -2.46 20.04 3.36
CA ALA A 83 -2.14 21.43 3.07
C ALA A 83 -2.19 21.77 1.56
N LYS A 84 -2.16 20.75 0.68
CA LYS A 84 -2.33 20.87 -0.77
C LYS A 84 -3.73 20.48 -1.26
N GLY A 85 -4.67 20.26 -0.35
CA GLY A 85 -6.04 19.85 -0.64
C GLY A 85 -6.19 18.38 -1.02
N LEU A 86 -5.13 17.57 -0.86
CA LEU A 86 -5.18 16.14 -1.10
C LEU A 86 -5.51 15.41 0.19
N ARG A 87 -6.63 14.67 0.18
CA ARG A 87 -7.10 13.90 1.33
C ARG A 87 -7.15 12.42 1.02
N LEU A 88 -7.01 11.63 2.07
CA LEU A 88 -7.30 10.20 2.03
C LEU A 88 -8.77 9.96 1.69
N ASP A 89 -9.01 8.83 1.04
CA ASP A 89 -10.36 8.32 0.84
C ASP A 89 -11.09 8.18 2.18
N GLU A 90 -12.41 8.34 2.18
CA GLU A 90 -13.20 8.42 3.42
C GLU A 90 -13.14 7.12 4.24
N ALA A 91 -13.13 5.97 3.56
CA ALA A 91 -12.95 4.67 4.19
C ALA A 91 -11.59 4.55 4.91
N ASP A 92 -10.52 5.07 4.30
CA ASP A 92 -9.17 5.01 4.86
C ASP A 92 -8.94 6.02 5.99
N ARG A 93 -9.62 7.17 5.96
CA ARG A 93 -9.64 8.12 7.09
C ARG A 93 -10.27 7.50 8.34
N ASN A 94 -11.38 6.79 8.17
CA ASN A 94 -12.05 6.11 9.28
C ASN A 94 -11.20 4.96 9.85
N LEU A 95 -10.42 4.28 9.01
CA LEU A 95 -9.46 3.26 9.46
C LEU A 95 -8.41 3.85 10.40
N LEU A 96 -7.81 5.00 10.06
CA LEU A 96 -6.82 5.65 10.92
C LEU A 96 -7.44 6.16 12.23
N ALA A 97 -8.61 6.79 12.16
CA ALA A 97 -9.32 7.28 13.35
C ALA A 97 -9.71 6.15 14.34
N THR A 98 -9.95 4.94 13.82
CA THR A 98 -10.26 3.76 14.65
C THR A 98 -9.01 3.23 15.38
N VAL A 99 -7.82 3.41 14.81
CA VAL A 99 -6.55 2.94 15.41
C VAL A 99 -6.00 3.92 16.46
N GLU A 100 -6.29 5.22 16.34
CA GLU A 100 -5.89 6.24 17.34
C GLU A 100 -6.70 6.20 18.65
N SER A 101 -7.84 5.48 18.69
CA SER A 101 -8.62 5.27 19.92
C SER A 101 -8.30 3.89 20.52
N PRO A 102 -7.42 3.79 21.54
CA PRO A 102 -7.04 2.49 22.12
C PRO A 102 -8.14 1.83 22.99
N GLU A 103 -9.40 2.29 22.96
CA GLU A 103 -10.48 1.75 23.81
C GLU A 103 -11.56 0.93 23.07
N ALA A 104 -11.40 0.63 21.78
CA ALA A 104 -12.33 -0.28 21.07
C ALA A 104 -11.71 -1.65 20.76
N SER A 105 -10.62 -2.02 21.43
CA SER A 105 -10.07 -3.38 21.41
C SER A 105 -10.89 -4.30 22.32
N ALA A 106 -12.09 -4.67 21.89
CA ALA A 106 -12.77 -5.89 22.36
C ALA A 106 -13.93 -6.25 21.41
N ARG A 107 -13.72 -7.33 20.63
CA ARG A 107 -14.66 -8.10 19.75
C ARG A 107 -14.47 -7.80 18.26
N ARG A 108 -14.10 -8.75 17.39
CA ARG A 108 -13.80 -10.18 17.48
C ARG A 108 -12.91 -10.56 16.28
N PRO A 109 -12.04 -11.58 16.43
CA PRO A 109 -11.33 -12.19 15.33
C PRO A 109 -12.21 -13.25 14.63
N GLY A 110 -12.15 -13.28 13.30
CA GLY A 110 -12.55 -14.44 12.51
C GLY A 110 -13.87 -14.31 11.75
N GLU A 111 -13.79 -13.81 10.51
CA GLU A 111 -14.69 -14.28 9.45
C GLU A 111 -13.98 -14.30 8.09
N THR A 112 -12.94 -15.12 8.00
CA THR A 112 -12.63 -15.81 6.74
C THR A 112 -13.37 -17.14 6.79
N ARG A 113 -14.63 -17.17 6.34
CA ARG A 113 -15.32 -18.43 6.06
C ARG A 113 -15.72 -18.52 4.60
N ARG A 114 -15.00 -19.40 3.92
CA ARG A 114 -15.28 -20.07 2.66
C ARG A 114 -16.79 -20.29 2.45
N HIS A 115 -17.34 -19.81 1.33
CA HIS A 115 -18.46 -20.46 0.65
C HIS A 115 -17.82 -21.20 -0.54
N THR A 116 -17.47 -22.49 -0.42
CA THR A 116 -18.34 -23.68 -0.42
C THR A 116 -19.11 -23.82 -1.73
N ALA A 117 -18.68 -24.84 -2.49
CA ALA A 117 -19.27 -25.44 -3.67
C ALA A 117 -20.80 -25.41 -3.69
N ALA A 118 -21.37 -25.03 -4.83
CA ALA A 118 -22.77 -25.26 -5.15
C ALA A 118 -22.97 -26.75 -5.52
N PRO A 119 -23.89 -27.46 -4.85
CA PRO A 119 -24.21 -28.84 -5.14
C PRO A 119 -25.27 -28.95 -6.25
N GLY A 120 -25.02 -29.87 -7.19
CA GLY A 120 -26.02 -30.72 -7.83
C GLY A 120 -27.18 -30.06 -8.59
N THR A 121 -27.02 -29.90 -9.90
CA THR A 121 -28.16 -29.92 -10.83
C THR A 121 -28.38 -31.37 -11.28
N PRO A 122 -29.49 -32.04 -10.93
CA PRO A 122 -29.74 -33.39 -11.41
C PRO A 122 -30.11 -33.40 -12.90
N LEU A 123 -29.53 -34.37 -13.61
CA LEU A 123 -29.96 -34.86 -14.92
C LEU A 123 -31.49 -35.08 -14.92
N ARG A 124 -32.18 -34.50 -15.90
CA ARG A 124 -33.52 -34.95 -16.30
C ARG A 124 -33.38 -35.76 -17.58
N ALA A 125 -33.50 -37.08 -17.44
CA ALA A 125 -33.72 -38.01 -18.54
C ALA A 125 -35.23 -38.26 -18.70
N GLY A 126 -35.70 -38.25 -19.95
CA GLY A 126 -36.78 -39.04 -20.54
C GLY A 126 -38.15 -39.16 -19.86
N ALA A 127 -39.18 -38.73 -20.58
CA ALA A 127 -40.40 -39.50 -20.80
C ALA A 127 -40.83 -39.28 -22.26
#